data_AF-A0A7C4BY05-F1
#
_entry.id   AF-A0A7C4BY05-F1
#
_cell.length_a   1.000
_cell.length_b   1.000
_cell.length_c   1.000
_cell.angle_alpha   90.00
_cell.angle_beta   90.00
_cell.angle_gamma   90.00
#
_symmetry.space_group_name_H-M   'P 1'
#
loop_
_entity.id
_entity.type
_entity.pdbx_description
1 polymer ?
#
loop_
_entity_poly.entity_id
_entity_poly.type
_entity_poly.pdbx_seq_one_letter_code
_entity_poly.pdbx_strand_id
1 'polypeptide(L)' 'MAVKEKGVVKWFNAAKGYGFIQRNTGEDVFVHYTAIQMNGYRTLDQGIEVEFECKSGPKGLLAENVTLPN' A
#
# COMPACT_ATOMS: atom_id res chain seq x y z
N MET A 1 -1.53 17.31 -0.65
CA MET A 1 -0.76 16.95 0.55
C MET A 1 -0.83 15.44 0.66
N ALA A 2 0.31 14.75 0.56
CA ALA A 2 0.37 13.32 0.81
C ALA A 2 0.66 13.12 2.30
N VAL A 3 -0.12 12.27 2.96
CA VAL A 3 0.02 12.01 4.40
C VAL A 3 0.63 10.63 4.54
N LYS A 4 1.79 10.55 5.20
CA LYS A 4 2.40 9.26 5.55
C LYS A 4 1.57 8.58 6.63
N GLU A 5 1.18 7.35 6.35
CA GLU A 5 0.35 6.53 7.20
C GLU A 5 0.85 5.09 7.22
N LYS A 6 0.38 4.36 8.22
CA LYS A 6 0.65 2.94 8.38
C LYS A 6 -0.65 2.17 8.23
N GLY A 7 -0.52 0.96 7.71
CA GLY A 7 -1.65 0.05 7.57
C GLY A 7 -1.17 -1.37 7.37
N VAL A 8 -2.11 -2.29 7.41
CA VAL A 8 -1.85 -3.72 7.28
C VAL A 8 -2.25 -4.16 5.87
N VAL A 9 -1.39 -4.90 5.19
CA VAL A 9 -1.67 -5.44 3.87
C VAL A 9 -2.84 -6.41 3.99
N LYS A 10 -3.99 -6.04 3.42
CA LYS A 10 -5.19 -6.88 3.43
C LYS A 10 -5.02 -8.06 2.48
N TRP A 11 -4.51 -7.76 1.29
CA TRP A 11 -4.09 -8.72 0.29
C TRP A 11 -3.31 -8.01 -0.80
N PHE A 12 -2.40 -8.72 -1.44
CA PHE A 12 -1.69 -8.23 -2.61
C PHE A 12 -1.50 -9.35 -3.61
N ASN A 13 -1.79 -9.07 -4.88
CA ASN A 13 -1.61 -10.03 -5.95
C ASN A 13 -0.36 -9.65 -6.76
N ALA A 14 0.75 -10.33 -6.47
CA ALA A 14 2.02 -10.13 -7.18
C ALA A 14 1.92 -10.39 -8.68
N ALA A 15 1.10 -11.38 -9.09
CA ALA A 15 0.92 -11.72 -10.51
C ALA A 15 0.16 -10.62 -11.28
N LYS A 16 -0.80 -9.94 -10.62
CA LYS A 16 -1.53 -8.81 -11.20
C LYS A 16 -0.88 -7.45 -10.95
N GLY A 17 0.03 -7.35 -9.97
CA GLY A 17 0.73 -6.12 -9.61
C GLY A 17 -0.11 -5.11 -8.82
N TYR A 18 -1.18 -5.54 -8.14
CA TYR A 18 -1.99 -4.64 -7.31
C TYR A 18 -2.56 -5.35 -6.08
N GLY A 19 -2.99 -4.55 -5.11
CA GLY A 19 -3.58 -5.03 -3.87
C GLY A 19 -4.27 -3.92 -3.08
N PHE A 20 -4.57 -4.23 -1.83
CA PHE A 20 -5.18 -3.30 -0.89
C PHE A 20 -4.50 -3.34 0.48
N ILE A 21 -4.35 -2.16 1.07
CA ILE A 21 -3.83 -1.95 2.42
C ILE A 21 -4.97 -1.42 3.28
N GLN A 22 -5.22 -2.07 4.40
CA GLN A 22 -6.21 -1.67 5.38
C GLN A 22 -5.58 -0.64 6.32
N ARG A 23 -6.10 0.59 6.35
CA ARG A 23 -5.70 1.61 7.33
C ARG A 23 -6.18 1.22 8.72
N ASN A 24 -5.51 1.77 9.74
CA ASN A 24 -5.96 1.68 11.14
C ASN A 24 -7.35 2.31 11.37
N THR A 25 -7.79 3.20 10.47
CA THR A 25 -9.13 3.79 10.49
C THR A 25 -10.23 2.84 9.97
N GLY A 26 -9.87 1.70 9.36
CA GLY A 26 -10.81 0.78 8.74
C GLY A 26 -11.09 1.05 7.26
N GLU A 27 -10.43 2.05 6.65
CA GLU A 27 -10.55 2.33 5.21
C GLU A 27 -9.57 1.49 4.38
N ASP A 28 -10.03 1.02 3.22
CA ASP A 28 -9.21 0.30 2.25
C ASP A 28 -8.49 1.26 1.31
N VAL A 29 -7.17 1.12 1.19
CA VAL A 29 -6.32 1.93 0.32
C VAL A 29 -5.80 1.07 -0.81
N PHE A 30 -6.00 1.55 -2.04
CA PHE A 30 -5.52 0.85 -3.22
C PHE A 30 -4.00 1.00 -3.38
N VAL A 31 -3.29 -0.11 -3.61
CA VAL A 31 -1.85 -0.11 -3.86
C VAL A 31 -1.53 -0.78 -5.20
N HIS A 32 -0.64 -0.15 -5.97
CA HIS A 32 -0.10 -0.68 -7.22
C HIS A 32 1.40 -0.97 -7.07
N TYR A 33 1.94 -1.97 -7.78
CA TYR A 33 3.35 -2.37 -7.67
C TYR A 33 4.33 -1.23 -7.99
N THR A 34 3.89 -0.25 -8.80
CA THR A 34 4.70 0.94 -9.13
C THR A 34 4.93 1.85 -7.93
N ALA A 35 4.04 1.84 -6.94
CA ALA A 35 4.14 2.62 -5.73
C ALA A 35 5.09 2.01 -4.68
N ILE A 36 5.42 0.71 -4.82
CA ILE A 36 6.27 -0.01 -3.86
C ILE A 36 7.74 0.38 -4.08
N GLN A 37 8.33 1.01 -3.07
CA GLN A 37 9.72 1.45 -3.01
C GLN A 37 10.58 0.31 -2.43
N MET A 38 10.74 -0.75 -3.21
CA MET A 38 11.58 -1.89 -2.86
C MET A 38 12.50 -2.24 -4.02
N ASN A 39 13.74 -2.59 -3.71
CA ASN A 39 14.69 -3.13 -4.67
C ASN A 39 14.43 -4.62 -4.89
N GLY A 40 14.19 -5.03 -6.14
CA GLY A 40 13.91 -6.42 -6.49
C GLY A 40 12.42 -6.71 -6.67
N TYR A 41 11.95 -7.82 -6.09
CA TYR A 41 10.58 -8.31 -6.27
C TYR A 41 9.61 -7.49 -5.40
N ARG A 42 8.79 -6.65 -6.06
CA ARG A 42 7.88 -5.71 -5.39
C ARG A 42 6.60 -6.40 -4.94
N THR A 43 6.68 -7.12 -3.83
CA THR A 43 5.55 -7.86 -3.26
C THR A 43 5.26 -7.43 -1.84
N LEU A 44 4.00 -7.60 -1.45
CA LEU A 44 3.50 -7.33 -0.11
C LEU A 44 2.85 -8.60 0.41
N ASP A 45 3.29 -9.07 1.57
CA ASP A 45 2.68 -10.23 2.22
C ASP A 45 1.45 -9.80 3.02
N GLN A 46 0.39 -10.60 2.93
CA GLN A 46 -0.84 -10.35 3.67
C GLN A 46 -0.59 -10.39 5.18
N GLY A 47 -1.16 -9.42 5.91
CA GLY A 47 -1.04 -9.32 7.37
C GLY A 47 0.21 -8.57 7.84
N ILE A 48 1.08 -8.14 6.93
CA ILE A 48 2.26 -7.34 7.27
C ILE A 48 1.88 -5.85 7.37
N GLU A 49 2.43 -5.16 8.37
CA GLU A 49 2.35 -3.72 8.49
C GLU A 49 3.27 -3.07 7.45
N VAL A 50 2.80 -2.02 6.78
CA VAL A 50 3.55 -1.24 5.80
C VAL A 50 3.33 0.25 6.04
N GLU A 51 4.33 1.04 5.68
CA GLU A 51 4.24 2.50 5.70
C GLU A 51 4.09 3.01 4.26
N PHE A 52 3.11 3.88 4.03
CA PHE A 52 2.76 4.40 2.72
C PHE A 52 2.24 5.82 2.80
N GLU A 53 2.25 6.51 1.68
CA GLU A 53 1.63 7.83 1.55
C GLU A 53 0.21 7.69 1.02
N CYS A 54 -0.77 8.04 1.86
CA CYS A 54 -2.18 8.11 1.49
C CYS A 54 -2.43 9.37 0.66
N LYS A 55 -2.99 9.17 -0.53
CA LYS A 55 -3.39 10.24 -1.45
C LYS A 55 -4.82 10.04 -1.93
N SER A 56 -5.56 11.13 -1.98
CA SER A 56 -6.93 11.13 -2.50
C SER A 56 -6.91 11.26 -4.02
N GLY A 57 -7.41 10.25 -4.72
CA GLY A 57 -7.55 10.24 -6.18
C GLY A 57 -9.01 10.18 -6.64
N PRO A 58 -9.25 10.21 -7.95
CA PRO A 58 -10.60 10.19 -8.52
C PRO A 58 -11.37 8.87 -8.26
N LYS A 59 -10.68 7.81 -7.83
CA LYS A 59 -11.25 6.48 -7.53
C LYS A 59 -11.18 6.09 -6.05
N GLY A 60 -10.86 7.03 -5.17
CA GLY A 60 -10.68 6.79 -3.73
C GLY A 60 -9.23 6.97 -3.27
N LEU A 61 -8.91 6.38 -2.12
CA LEU A 61 -7.58 6.46 -1.51
C LEU A 61 -6.60 5.56 -2.26
N LEU A 62 -5.45 6.12 -2.61
CA LEU A 62 -4.34 5.41 -3.23
C LEU A 62 -3.07 5.53 -2.37
N ALA A 63 -2.31 4.45 -2.32
CA ALA A 63 -1.02 4.38 -1.64
C ALA A 63 0.10 4.70 -2.63
N GLU A 64 0.91 5.70 -2.30
CA GLU A 64 2.19 6.00 -2.96
C GLU A 64 3.35 5.69 -2.00
N ASN A 65 4.57 5.56 -2.53
CA ASN A 65 5.80 5.40 -1.74
C ASN A 65 5.72 4.33 -0.63
N VAL A 66 5.19 3.15 -0.97
CA VAL A 66 5.00 2.05 -0.02
C VAL A 66 6.34 1.42 0.34
N THR A 67 6.61 1.30 1.63
CA THR A 67 7.84 0.73 2.20
C THR A 67 7.51 -0.26 3.30
N LEU A 68 8.36 -1.28 3.44
CA LEU A 68 8.28 -2.17 4.60
C LEU A 68 8.83 -1.44 5.83
N PRO A 69 8.25 -1.64 7.02
CA PRO A 69 8.88 -1.22 8.27
C PRO A 69 10.19 -2.01 8.42
N ASN A 70 11.31 -1.30 8.57
CA ASN A 70 12.59 -1.91 8.93
C ASN A 70 12.56 -2.48 10.35
#